data_AF-A0A351WG66-F1
#
_entry.id   AF-A0A351WG66-F1
#
_cell.length_a   1.000
_cell.length_b   1.000
_cell.length_c   1.000
_cell.angle_alpha   90.00
_cell.angle_beta   90.00
_cell.angle_gamma   90.00
#
_symmetry.space_group_name_H-M   'P 1'
#
loop_
_entity.id
_entity.type
_entity.pdbx_description
1 polymer ?
#
loop_
_entity_poly.entity_id
_entity_poly.type
_entity_poly.pdbx_seq_one_letter_code
_entity_poly.pdbx_strand_id
1 'polypeptide(L)'
;MAEKKTDEAISFEKALARLETIVADMEGGKLGLEKMMTSFEEGTKLVHYCSKKLNEVERKIEVLVKKGEEIRSEPFELKEEGGEEKGTDRIS
;
A
#
# COMPACT_ATOMS: atom_id res chain seq x y z
N MET A 1 9.25 -33.00 15.38
CA MET A 1 9.10 -31.54 15.42
C MET A 1 9.79 -31.01 14.18
N ALA A 2 9.03 -30.47 13.22
CA ALA A 2 9.58 -30.01 11.95
C ALA A 2 10.05 -28.56 12.09
N GLU A 3 11.35 -28.33 11.90
CA GLU A 3 11.97 -27.02 11.88
C GLU A 3 11.43 -26.21 10.70
N LYS A 4 10.68 -25.15 11.03
CA LYS A 4 10.18 -24.18 10.07
C LYS A 4 11.36 -23.31 9.64
N LYS A 5 12.06 -23.72 8.58
CA LYS A 5 13.05 -22.90 7.88
C LYS A 5 12.31 -21.71 7.26
N THR A 6 12.22 -20.64 8.03
CA THR A 6 11.73 -19.36 7.54
C THR A 6 12.81 -18.85 6.62
N ASP A 7 12.53 -18.85 5.31
CA ASP A 7 13.26 -18.02 4.35
C ASP A 7 13.41 -16.63 4.98
N GLU A 8 14.63 -16.24 5.32
CA GLU A 8 14.92 -14.90 5.85
C GLU A 8 14.63 -13.90 4.73
N ALA A 9 13.38 -13.46 4.64
CA ALA A 9 13.01 -12.36 3.76
C ALA A 9 13.84 -11.14 4.18
N ILE A 10 14.81 -10.77 3.34
CA ILE A 10 15.63 -9.57 3.51
C ILE A 10 14.73 -8.34 3.73
N SER A 11 15.08 -7.47 4.69
CA SER A 11 14.31 -6.23 4.90
C SER A 11 14.41 -5.32 3.68
N PHE A 12 13.46 -4.40 3.53
CA PHE A 12 13.46 -3.44 2.41
C PHE A 12 14.77 -2.62 2.38
N GLU A 13 15.20 -2.12 3.54
CA GLU A 13 16.39 -1.30 3.72
C GLU A 13 17.66 -2.08 3.36
N LYS A 14 17.74 -3.35 3.75
CA LYS A 14 18.86 -4.22 3.39
C LYS A 14 18.89 -4.51 1.89
N ALA A 15 17.73 -4.75 1.28
CA ALA A 15 17.63 -4.97 -0.16
C ALA A 15 18.03 -3.73 -0.96
N LEU A 16 17.61 -2.55 -0.52
CA LEU A 16 17.97 -1.27 -1.13
C LEU A 16 19.47 -0.99 -0.99
N ALA A 17 20.03 -1.13 0.20
CA ALA A 17 21.48 -0.93 0.41
C ALA A 17 22.33 -1.90 -0.43
N ARG A 18 21.86 -3.15 -0.60
CA ARG A 18 22.53 -4.11 -1.48
C ARG A 18 22.46 -3.69 -2.93
N LEU A 19 21.30 -3.20 -3.40
CA LEU A 19 21.13 -2.70 -4.75
C LEU A 19 22.04 -1.49 -5.03
N GLU A 20 22.14 -0.54 -4.10
CA GLU A 20 23.05 0.61 -4.19
C GLU A 20 24.51 0.17 -4.33
N THR A 21 24.92 -0.83 -3.55
CA THR A 21 26.26 -1.42 -3.63
C THR A 21 26.52 -2.01 -5.02
N ILE A 22 25.56 -2.79 -5.55
CA ILE A 22 25.65 -3.40 -6.87
C ILE A 22 25.81 -2.33 -7.96
N VAL A 23 24.99 -1.26 -7.90
CA VAL A 23 25.08 -0.16 -8.86
C VAL A 23 26.45 0.52 -8.78
N ALA A 24 26.93 0.82 -7.57
CA ALA A 24 28.25 1.42 -7.39
C ALA A 24 29.38 0.54 -7.94
N ASP A 25 29.32 -0.77 -7.72
CA ASP A 25 30.29 -1.73 -8.26
C ASP A 25 30.26 -1.75 -9.80
N MET A 26 29.06 -1.70 -10.40
CA MET A 26 28.83 -1.67 -11.85
C MET A 26 29.34 -0.38 -12.49
N GLU A 27 29.09 0.77 -11.87
CA GLU A 27 29.57 2.08 -12.33
C GLU A 27 31.10 2.22 -12.21
N GLY A 28 31.70 1.52 -11.24
CA GLY A 28 33.15 1.51 -11.04
C GLY A 28 33.95 0.92 -12.21
N GLY A 29 33.31 0.20 -13.14
CA GLY A 29 33.91 -0.26 -14.41
C GLY A 29 35.02 -1.30 -14.29
N LYS A 30 35.29 -1.83 -13.09
CA LYS A 30 36.36 -2.82 -12.81
C LYS A 30 35.86 -4.26 -12.74
N LEU A 31 34.56 -4.48 -12.90
CA LEU A 31 33.96 -5.82 -12.87
C LEU A 31 34.28 -6.57 -14.17
N GLY A 32 34.78 -7.80 -14.03
CA GLY A 32 34.83 -8.74 -15.15
C GLY A 32 33.43 -9.17 -15.60
N LEU A 33 33.32 -9.69 -16.83
CA LEU A 33 32.05 -10.03 -17.48
C LEU A 33 31.15 -10.94 -16.62
N GLU A 34 31.70 -12.01 -16.04
CA GLU A 34 30.92 -12.94 -15.19
C GLU A 34 30.36 -12.26 -13.94
N LYS A 35 31.17 -11.39 -13.32
CA LYS A 35 30.72 -10.59 -12.16
C LYS A 35 29.67 -9.56 -12.55
N MET A 36 29.77 -9.00 -13.75
CA MET A 36 28.77 -8.06 -14.27
C MET A 36 27.43 -8.76 -14.53
N MET A 37 27.43 -9.96 -15.09
CA MET A 37 26.20 -10.76 -15.29
C MET A 37 25.53 -11.10 -13.96
N THR A 38 26.31 -11.62 -13.00
CA THR A 38 25.77 -11.98 -11.68
C THR A 38 25.24 -10.75 -10.92
N SER A 39 25.95 -9.63 -10.98
CA SER A 39 25.52 -8.35 -10.39
C SER A 39 24.22 -7.85 -11.03
N PHE A 40 24.09 -7.94 -12.35
CA PHE A 40 22.89 -7.55 -13.07
C PHE A 40 21.67 -8.42 -12.71
N GLU A 41 21.85 -9.74 -12.64
CA GLU A 41 20.78 -10.66 -12.22
C GLU A 41 20.31 -10.38 -10.79
N GLU A 42 21.26 -10.18 -9.87
CA GLU A 42 20.95 -9.85 -8.47
C GLU A 42 20.24 -8.49 -8.38
N GLY A 43 20.78 -7.47 -9.05
CA GLY A 43 20.19 -6.13 -9.10
C GLY A 43 18.75 -6.15 -9.61
N THR A 44 18.48 -6.91 -10.68
CA THR A 44 17.13 -7.05 -11.25
C THR A 44 16.15 -7.66 -10.24
N LYS A 45 16.58 -8.68 -9.50
CA LYS A 45 15.76 -9.30 -8.44
C LYS A 45 15.47 -8.32 -7.31
N LEU A 46 16.47 -7.54 -6.90
CA LEU A 46 16.33 -6.54 -5.82
C LEU A 46 15.41 -5.38 -6.24
N VAL A 47 15.52 -4.90 -7.49
CA VAL A 47 14.59 -3.90 -8.05
C VAL A 47 13.16 -4.41 -7.99
N HIS A 48 12.91 -5.63 -8.47
CA HIS A 48 11.58 -6.23 -8.43
C HIS A 48 11.04 -6.36 -6.99
N TYR A 49 11.89 -6.79 -6.07
CA TYR A 49 11.53 -6.91 -4.65
C TYR A 49 11.15 -5.56 -4.05
N CYS A 50 11.97 -4.52 -4.25
CA CYS A 50 11.74 -3.19 -3.70
C CYS A 50 10.44 -2.59 -4.26
N SER A 51 10.25 -2.65 -5.58
CA SER A 51 9.02 -2.16 -6.22
C SER A 51 7.77 -2.86 -5.71
N LYS A 52 7.83 -4.19 -5.55
CA LYS A 52 6.72 -4.96 -4.97
C LYS A 52 6.39 -4.50 -3.55
N LYS A 53 7.40 -4.27 -2.71
CA LYS A 53 7.20 -3.81 -1.33
C LYS A 53 6.60 -2.41 -1.27
N LEU A 54 7.03 -1.49 -2.12
CA LEU A 54 6.45 -0.16 -2.21
C LEU A 54 4.99 -0.21 -2.64
N ASN A 55 4.66 -1.00 -3.67
CA ASN A 55 3.27 -1.18 -4.12
C ASN A 55 2.38 -1.79 -3.02
N GLU A 56 2.91 -2.74 -2.24
CA GLU A 56 2.18 -3.32 -1.10
C GLU A 56 1.86 -2.27 -0.02
N VAL A 57 2.78 -1.32 0.23
CA VAL A 57 2.60 -0.23 1.19
C VAL A 57 1.62 0.80 0.65
N GLU A 58 1.77 1.23 -0.60
CA GLU A 58 0.87 2.18 -1.26
C GLU A 58 -0.58 1.70 -1.22
N ARG A 59 -0.83 0.44 -1.59
CA ARG A 59 -2.18 -0.14 -1.55
C ARG A 59 -2.76 -0.19 -0.13
N LYS A 60 -1.92 -0.39 0.89
CA LYS A 60 -2.38 -0.33 2.29
C LYS A 60 -2.78 1.09 2.69
N ILE A 61 -2.01 2.09 2.27
CA ILE A 61 -2.33 3.50 2.50
C ILE A 61 -3.66 3.85 1.83
N GLU A 62 -3.85 3.48 0.56
CA GLU A 62 -5.12 3.73 -0.15
C GLU A 62 -6.34 3.17 0.58
N VAL A 63 -6.25 1.93 1.09
CA VAL A 63 -7.33 1.30 1.84
C VAL A 63 -7.61 2.04 3.15
N LEU A 64 -6.57 2.51 3.84
CA LEU A 64 -6.72 3.27 5.08
C LEU A 64 -7.36 4.64 4.84
N VAL A 65 -6.97 5.33 3.77
CA VAL A 65 -7.54 6.63 3.38
C VAL A 65 -9.02 6.48 3.01
N LYS A 66 -9.38 5.52 2.15
CA LYS A 66 -10.78 5.26 1.77
C LYS A 66 -11.68 4.94 2.96
N LYS A 67 -11.17 4.20 3.95
CA LYS A 67 -11.91 3.94 5.21
C LYS A 67 -12.08 5.20 6.07
N GLY A 68 -11.14 6.13 6.00
CA GLY A 68 -11.26 7.43 6.67
C GLY A 68 -12.25 8.37 5.99
N GLU A 69 -12.45 8.22 4.67
CA GLU A 69 -13.43 8.96 3.87
C GLU A 69 -14.84 8.38 3.94
N GLU A 70 -14.98 7.09 4.31
CA GLU A 70 -16.26 6.41 4.55
C GLU A 70 -16.90 6.83 5.89
N ILE A 71 -16.97 8.14 6.14
CA ILE A 71 -17.81 8.73 7.19
C ILE A 71 -19.24 8.79 6.64
N ARG A 72 -20.12 7.99 7.23
CA ARG A 72 -21.50 7.80 6.80
C ARG A 72 -22.35 9.05 7.06
N SER A 73 -23.13 9.45 6.06
CA SER A 73 -24.30 10.30 6.25
C SER A 73 -25.46 9.43 6.76
N GLU A 74 -25.90 9.67 7.99
CA GLU A 74 -27.19 9.18 8.48
C GLU A 74 -28.31 10.09 7.92
N PRO A 75 -29.49 9.55 7.54
CA PRO A 75 -30.65 10.37 7.22
C PRO A 75 -31.01 11.24 8.42
N PHE A 76 -31.02 12.55 8.22
CA PHE A 76 -31.47 13.48 9.25
C PHE A 76 -33.00 13.39 9.34
N GLU A 77 -33.52 12.66 10.33
CA GLU A 77 -34.94 12.68 10.66
C GLU A 77 -35.25 13.96 11.47
N LEU A 78 -35.85 14.93 10.78
CA LEU A 78 -36.54 16.04 11.42
C LEU A 78 -37.69 15.47 12.24
N LYS A 79 -37.56 15.44 13.57
CA LYS A 79 -38.71 15.30 14.45
C LYS A 79 -39.57 16.55 14.29
N GLU A 80 -40.74 16.38 13.70
CA GLU A 80 -41.77 17.41 13.69
C GLU A 80 -42.18 17.75 15.12
N GLU A 81 -41.86 18.98 15.53
CA GLU A 81 -42.57 19.61 16.64
C GLU A 81 -43.83 20.29 16.09
N GLY A 82 -44.94 19.59 16.26
CA GLY A 82 -46.16 20.14 16.86
C GLY A 82 -46.88 21.29 16.15
N GLY A 83 -48.00 20.95 15.51
CA GLY A 83 -49.05 21.89 15.13
C GLY A 83 -50.36 21.20 14.81
N GLU A 84 -50.98 20.55 15.81
CA GLU A 84 -52.42 20.26 15.75
C GLU A 84 -53.19 21.59 15.63
N GLU A 85 -53.85 21.83 14.50
CA GLU A 85 -55.08 22.60 14.49
C GLU A 85 -56.17 21.86 13.70
N LYS A 86 -57.33 21.79 14.33
CA LYS A 86 -58.45 20.89 14.06
C LYS A 86 -59.22 21.28 12.79
N GLY A 87 -60.04 20.33 12.29
CA GLY A 87 -60.97 20.45 11.15
C GLY A 87 -61.82 21.72 11.17
N THR A 88 -62.38 22.17 10.05
CA THR A 88 -63.48 21.61 9.24
C THR A 88 -63.44 22.39 7.89
N ASP A 89 -63.98 22.01 6.75
CA ASP A 89 -65.32 21.54 6.43
C ASP A 89 -65.36 21.24 4.92
N ARG A 90 -66.43 20.56 4.49
CA ARG A 90 -66.73 20.01 3.18
C ARG A 90 -66.95 21.10 2.09
N ILE A 91 -67.02 20.62 0.83
CA ILE A 91 -67.65 21.24 -0.37
C ILE A 91 -66.70 22.22 -1.10
N SER A 92 -66.39 22.12 -2.40
CA SER A 92 -67.13 21.60 -3.56
C SER A 92 -66.17 21.23 -4.69
#